data_AF-A0A7X9XNG8-F1
#
_entry.id   AF-A0A7X9XNG8-F1
#
_cell.length_a   1.000
_cell.length_b   1.000
_cell.length_c   1.000
_cell.angle_alpha   90.00
_cell.angle_beta   90.00
_cell.angle_gamma   90.00
#
_symmetry.space_group_name_H-M   'P 1'
#
loop_
_entity.id
_entity.type
_entity.pdbx_description
1 polymer ?
#
loop_
_entity_poly.entity_id
_entity_poly.type
_entity_poly.pdbx_seq_one_letter_code
_entity_poly.pdbx_strand_id
1 'polypeptide(L)' 'MSRRPLVPEARAKLDKLKIEFENELGIELNDNYKGNKSSRLNGRVGGPIGGLMTKKMIAEYEKNLIDK' A
#
# COMPACT_ATOMS: atom_id res chain seq x y z
N MET A 1 -5.04 11.05 2.89
CA MET A 1 -3.83 10.28 3.23
C MET A 1 -2.66 11.24 3.27
N SER A 2 -2.17 11.56 4.47
CA SER A 2 -0.91 12.29 4.61
C SER A 2 0.19 11.48 3.92
N ARG A 3 1.00 12.12 3.06
CA ARG A 3 2.14 11.49 2.37
C ARG A 3 3.35 11.27 3.30
N ARG A 4 3.12 11.27 4.62
CA ARG A 4 4.17 11.23 5.63
C ARG A 4 4.01 9.94 6.45
N PRO A 5 4.81 8.90 6.16
CA PRO A 5 4.84 7.73 7.01
C PRO A 5 5.38 8.08 8.40
N LEU A 6 5.05 7.25 9.40
CA LEU A 6 5.54 7.40 10.77
C LEU A 6 7.07 7.35 10.84
N VAL A 7 7.67 6.46 10.04
CA VAL A 7 9.11 6.35 9.83
C VAL A 7 9.44 6.94 8.46
N PRO A 8 9.99 8.17 8.39
CA PRO A 8 10.24 8.86 7.11
C PRO A 8 11.15 8.05 6.16
N GLU A 9 12.14 7.35 6.70
CA GLU A 9 13.11 6.56 5.94
C GLU A 9 12.46 5.36 5.25
N ALA A 10 11.34 4.87 5.79
CA ALA A 10 10.60 3.75 5.20
C ALA A 10 9.84 4.14 3.93
N ARG A 11 9.69 5.43 3.63
CA ARG A 11 8.87 5.92 2.51
C ARG A 11 9.22 5.27 1.18
N ALA A 12 10.50 5.25 0.81
CA ALA A 12 10.94 4.67 -0.46
C ALA A 12 10.65 3.16 -0.54
N LYS A 13 10.73 2.44 0.58
CA LYS A 13 10.39 1.01 0.65
C LYS A 13 8.87 0.79 0.55
N LEU A 14 8.08 1.62 1.22
CA LEU A 14 6.62 1.57 1.16
C LEU A 14 6.09 1.89 -0.24
N ASP A 15 6.70 2.85 -0.94
CA ASP A 15 6.34 3.19 -2.32
C ASP A 15 6.62 2.00 -3.27
N LYS A 16 7.74 1.30 -3.08
CA LYS A 16 8.05 0.06 -3.83
C LYS A 16 7.05 -1.07 -3.55
N LEU A 17 6.77 -1.35 -2.28
CA LEU A 17 5.79 -2.37 -1.87
C LEU A 17 4.40 -2.10 -2.46
N LYS A 18 4.02 -0.83 -2.50
CA LYS A 18 2.75 -0.41 -3.09
C LYS A 18 2.69 -0.76 -4.58
N ILE A 19 3.75 -0.48 -5.35
CA ILE A 19 3.85 -0.84 -6.79
C ILE A 19 3.88 -2.36 -6.99
N GLU A 20 4.59 -3.10 -6.14
CA GLU A 20 4.63 -4.56 -6.21
C GLU A 20 3.24 -5.17 -6.04
N PHE A 21 2.47 -4.70 -5.06
CA PHE A 21 1.12 -5.22 -4.79
C PHE A 21 0.06 -4.70 -5.75
N GLU A 22 0.25 -3.51 -6.33
CA GLU A 22 -0.51 -3.05 -7.51
C GLU A 22 -0.39 -4.06 -8.66
N ASN A 23 0.85 -4.44 -8.99
CA ASN A 23 1.14 -5.40 -10.06
C ASN A 23 0.58 -6.79 -9.74
N GLU A 24 0.70 -7.25 -8.49
CA GLU A 24 0.18 -8.56 -8.05
C GLU A 24 -1.34 -8.66 -8.15
N LEU A 25 -2.05 -7.56 -7.85
CA LEU A 25 -3.51 -7.51 -7.93
C LEU A 25 -4.03 -7.17 -9.34
N GLY A 26 -3.13 -6.84 -10.28
CA GLY A 26 -3.49 -6.34 -11.61
C GLY A 26 -4.25 -5.01 -11.57
N ILE A 27 -3.99 -4.18 -10.55
CA ILE A 27 -4.68 -2.90 -10.35
C ILE A 27 -3.72 -1.76 -10.68
N GLU A 28 -3.99 -1.04 -11.77
CA GLU A 28 -3.22 0.15 -12.13
C GLU A 28 -3.60 1.35 -11.24
N LEU A 29 -2.73 1.71 -10.30
CA LEU A 29 -2.81 3.01 -9.64
C LEU A 29 -2.19 4.07 -10.54
N ASN A 30 -2.98 4.55 -11.51
CA ASN A 30 -2.61 5.71 -12.31
C ASN A 30 -2.19 6.89 -11.41
N ASP A 31 -0.99 7.44 -11.64
CA ASP A 31 -0.40 8.56 -10.87
C ASP A 31 -1.09 9.92 -11.10
N ASN A 32 -2.07 9.94 -12.00
CA ASN A 32 -2.90 11.10 -12.29
C ASN A 32 -3.69 11.57 -11.06
N TYR A 33 -3.96 12.88 -11.00
CA TYR A 33 -4.76 13.51 -9.95
C TYR A 33 -6.10 12.78 -9.74
N LYS A 34 -6.28 12.18 -8.55
CA LYS A 34 -7.44 11.34 -8.21
C LYS A 34 -8.64 12.13 -7.66
N GLY A 35 -8.52 13.46 -7.56
CA GLY A 35 -9.59 14.32 -7.01
C GLY A 35 -10.82 14.41 -7.90
N ASN A 36 -10.70 14.11 -9.20
CA ASN A 36 -11.84 14.09 -10.13
C ASN A 36 -12.54 12.72 -10.20
N LYS A 37 -11.98 11.68 -9.56
CA LYS A 37 -12.60 10.35 -9.49
C LYS A 37 -13.53 10.27 -8.30
N SER A 38 -14.63 9.52 -8.44
CA SER A 38 -15.55 9.32 -7.32
C SER A 38 -14.84 8.61 -6.15
N SER A 39 -15.18 9.00 -4.92
CA SER A 39 -14.64 8.39 -3.70
C SER A 39 -14.83 6.86 -3.69
N ARG A 40 -15.94 6.38 -4.27
CA ARG A 40 -16.23 4.95 -4.44
C ARG A 40 -15.19 4.25 -5.32
N LEU A 41 -14.81 4.85 -6.45
CA LEU A 41 -13.79 4.29 -7.34
C LEU A 41 -12.41 4.30 -6.67
N ASN A 42 -12.05 5.40 -6.03
CA ASN A 42 -10.78 5.50 -5.30
C ASN A 42 -10.68 4.47 -4.17
N GLY A 43 -11.78 4.25 -3.43
CA GLY A 43 -11.84 3.21 -2.39
C GLY A 43 -11.78 1.79 -2.95
N ARG A 44 -12.48 1.52 -4.06
CA ARG A 44 -12.47 0.19 -4.72
C ARG A 44 -11.09 -0.18 -5.26
N VAL A 45 -10.31 0.80 -5.70
CA VAL A 45 -8.96 0.60 -6.26
C VAL A 45 -7.90 0.59 -5.14
N GLY A 46 -7.90 1.59 -4.26
CA GLY A 46 -6.88 1.73 -3.22
C GLY A 46 -7.09 0.84 -1.99
N GLY A 47 -8.34 0.46 -1.69
CA GLY A 47 -8.69 -0.37 -0.53
C GLY A 47 -8.02 -1.75 -0.54
N PRO A 48 -8.17 -2.55 -1.61
CA PRO A 48 -7.54 -3.86 -1.72
C PRO A 48 -6.00 -3.80 -1.61
N ILE A 49 -5.38 -2.80 -2.24
CA ILE A 49 -3.94 -2.60 -2.22
C ILE A 49 -3.47 -2.29 -0.80
N GLY A 50 -4.10 -1.33 -0.13
CA GLY A 50 -3.77 -0.99 1.26
C GLY A 50 -3.99 -2.15 2.23
N GLY A 51 -5.06 -2.93 2.04
CA GLY A 51 -5.34 -4.12 2.85
C GLY A 51 -4.32 -5.24 2.64
N LEU A 52 -3.84 -5.45 1.41
CA LEU A 52 -2.80 -6.43 1.13
C LEU A 52 -1.46 -5.98 1.72
N MET A 53 -1.14 -4.68 1.62
CA MET A 53 0.05 -4.09 2.25
C MET A 53 0.08 -4.37 3.75
N THR A 54 -0.99 -4.02 4.48
CA THR A 54 -1.03 -4.22 5.94
C THR A 54 -0.97 -5.71 6.29
N LYS A 55 -1.68 -6.57 5.57
CA LYS A 55 -1.68 -8.02 5.81
C LYS A 55 -0.27 -8.61 5.66
N LYS A 56 0.45 -8.29 4.59
CA LYS A 56 1.81 -8.81 4.36
C LYS A 56 2.82 -8.24 5.34
N MET A 57 2.75 -6.95 5.66
CA MET A 57 3.63 -6.32 6.64
C MET A 57 3.48 -6.93 8.05
N ILE A 58 2.24 -7.20 8.49
CA ILE A 58 1.99 -7.85 9.78
C ILE A 58 2.50 -9.29 9.76
N ALA A 59 2.22 -10.05 8.70
CA ALA A 59 2.69 -11.43 8.59
C ALA A 59 4.23 -11.55 8.60
N GLU A 60 4.94 -10.63 7.95
CA GLU A 60 6.41 -10.57 8.00
C GLU A 60 6.92 -10.18 9.38
N TYR A 61 6.26 -9.22 10.04
CA TYR A 61 6.59 -8.84 11.41
C TYR A 61 6.41 -10.00 12.40
N GLU A 62 5.30 -10.73 12.31
CA GLU A 62 5.04 -11.91 13.15
C GLU A 62 6.09 -13.00 12.96
N LYS A 63 6.50 -13.29 11.72
CA LYS A 63 7.58 -14.25 11.44
C LYS A 63 8.89 -13.84 12.09
N ASN A 64 9.30 -12.58 11.90
CA ASN A 64 10.54 -12.04 12.49
C ASN A 64 10.50 -11.99 14.03
N LEU A 65 9.31 -12.01 14.64
CA LEU A 65 9.15 -12.06 16.09
C LEU A 65 9.25 -13.49 16.62
N ILE A 66 8.79 -14.48 15.85
CA ILE A 66 8.87 -15.91 16.18
C ILE A 66 10.30 -16.45 16.00
N ASP A 67 11.04 -15.93 15.02
CA ASP A 67 12.44 -16.32 14.75
C ASP A 67 13.45 -15.69 15.74
N LYS A 68 12.99 -15.04 16.81
CA LYS A 68 13.79 -14.49 17.91
C LYS A 68 13.64 -15.31 19.19
#